data_AF-A0AAV4J8J1-F1
#
_entry.id   AF-A0AAV4J8J1-F1
#
_cell.length_a   1.000
_cell.length_b   1.000
_cell.length_c   1.000
_cell.angle_alpha   90.00
_cell.angle_beta   90.00
_cell.angle_gamma   90.00
#
_symmetry.space_group_name_H-M   'P 1'
#
loop_
_entity.id
_entity.type
_entity.pdbx_description
1 polymer ?
#
loop_
_entity_poly.entity_id
_entity_poly.type
_entity_poly.pdbx_seq_one_letter_code
_entity_poly.pdbx_strand_id
1 'polypeptide(L)'
;MKERLEGKTTLQKMTSKVFTIVLNWMYEGEASLSIENAVDVWFAADLLDVQCLATACKQIVIEGLSVKNCVSLYQVGKLLDEELKRKSFSFLLKNFDNVCASGEFYKLNADDLKTLISSSDLITRSEDVVIENILKWVRFDAPSSEDKQTETTRHEKERKEVQQAAFEAESESENLNELSSLSMVQDTTSHPTGDQTLQPENKKDLQQRMEILVELLECTRYLLISGNCLWQTLACDSLVQADQRCQKIVERISHYNTRLDTHQNAVLAAAERRSSDRLVDHVVKYADDKFWYFSTSEFRFFQTTLSCPTKNVQGLAYFESNIYIQNDVKEVHAYNPGNMQWNKLTTASGGTVNTVAMLPIGNELVAVYTTNDETFVVESISLKTYGPRHWVQIGELATRSLDVASVTNIGSKLVVFWRRTGQRCLEIQCFDLTQRQSSFLLVDQLDSDTHLVTFKHGDEAFALQENGSLWRISRTQDEPYISLKHELCLWSFNLGSLDGAILVRDTLMVFETTRDHKELSNKQSAKELCLDQVFSEVRFIRSDHASKTGYIHAVLKEKM
;
A
#
# COMPACT_ATOMS: atom_id res chain seq x y z
N MET A 1 -65.83 3.92 3.55
CA MET A 1 -64.98 3.49 2.41
C MET A 1 -65.85 3.00 1.28
N LYS A 2 -65.63 3.54 0.07
CA LYS A 2 -66.31 3.15 -1.18
C LYS A 2 -66.20 1.64 -1.46
N GLU A 3 -65.05 1.06 -1.13
CA GLU A 3 -64.74 -0.37 -1.31
C GLU A 3 -65.63 -1.29 -0.46
N ARG A 4 -66.01 -0.87 0.74
CA ARG A 4 -66.93 -1.62 1.61
C ARG A 4 -68.33 -1.74 1.00
N LEU A 5 -68.74 -0.75 0.19
CA LEU A 5 -70.04 -0.73 -0.48
C LEU A 5 -70.01 -1.53 -1.79
N GLU A 6 -68.87 -1.53 -2.49
CA GLU A 6 -68.69 -2.22 -3.77
C GLU A 6 -68.32 -3.71 -3.61
N GLY A 7 -67.83 -4.13 -2.44
CA GLY A 7 -67.41 -5.51 -2.18
C GLY A 7 -66.21 -5.96 -3.04
N LYS A 8 -65.50 -5.00 -3.64
CA LYS A 8 -64.37 -5.21 -4.53
C LYS A 8 -63.31 -4.15 -4.25
N THR A 9 -62.05 -4.56 -4.29
CA THR A 9 -60.90 -3.66 -4.28
C THR A 9 -59.93 -4.06 -5.40
N THR A 10 -59.06 -3.13 -5.81
CA THR A 10 -58.05 -3.34 -6.86
C THR A 10 -56.66 -3.07 -6.30
N LEU A 11 -55.81 -4.09 -6.28
CA LEU A 11 -54.41 -3.96 -5.84
C LEU A 11 -53.52 -3.72 -7.06
N GLN A 12 -53.01 -2.50 -7.24
CA GLN A 12 -52.24 -2.13 -8.43
C GLN A 12 -50.73 -2.41 -8.34
N LYS A 13 -50.19 -2.61 -7.12
CA LYS A 13 -48.74 -2.67 -6.86
C LYS A 13 -48.17 -4.09 -6.69
N MET A 14 -48.90 -5.12 -7.12
CA MET A 14 -48.42 -6.51 -7.05
C MET A 14 -49.00 -7.38 -8.15
N THR A 15 -48.25 -8.42 -8.54
CA THR A 15 -48.74 -9.39 -9.51
C THR A 15 -49.73 -10.35 -8.87
N SER A 16 -50.64 -10.91 -9.68
CA SER A 16 -51.57 -11.94 -9.20
C SER A 16 -50.83 -13.11 -8.55
N LYS A 17 -49.66 -13.50 -9.06
CA LYS A 17 -48.89 -14.63 -8.56
C LYS A 17 -48.35 -14.37 -7.16
N VAL A 18 -47.81 -13.17 -6.92
CA VAL A 18 -47.32 -12.75 -5.60
C VAL A 18 -48.47 -12.65 -4.60
N PHE A 19 -49.59 -12.04 -5.01
CA PHE A 19 -50.76 -11.93 -4.13
C PHE A 19 -51.34 -13.30 -3.76
N THR A 20 -51.37 -14.28 -4.69
CA THR A 20 -51.80 -15.64 -4.37
C THR A 20 -50.94 -16.28 -3.28
N ILE A 21 -49.62 -16.04 -3.28
CA ILE A 21 -48.73 -16.56 -2.23
C ILE A 21 -49.06 -15.94 -0.87
N VAL A 22 -49.27 -14.61 -0.84
CA VAL A 22 -49.66 -13.90 0.39
C VAL A 22 -51.03 -14.38 0.89
N LEU A 23 -51.99 -14.58 -0.01
CA LEU A 23 -53.33 -15.05 0.32
C LEU A 23 -53.29 -16.47 0.90
N ASN A 24 -52.53 -17.38 0.30
CA ASN A 24 -52.35 -18.73 0.82
C ASN A 24 -51.76 -18.71 2.24
N TRP A 25 -50.77 -17.85 2.50
CA TRP A 25 -50.24 -17.66 3.85
C TRP A 25 -51.32 -17.22 4.84
N MET A 26 -52.18 -16.25 4.46
CA MET A 26 -53.23 -15.74 5.35
C MET A 26 -54.28 -16.81 5.69
N TYR A 27 -54.61 -17.71 4.75
CA TYR A 27 -55.64 -18.74 4.93
C TYR A 27 -55.10 -20.04 5.54
N GLU A 28 -53.92 -20.47 5.11
CA GLU A 28 -53.37 -21.80 5.42
C GLU A 28 -52.24 -21.74 6.45
N GLY A 29 -51.65 -20.57 6.67
CA GLY A 29 -50.47 -20.39 7.53
C GLY A 29 -49.15 -20.84 6.89
N GLU A 30 -49.16 -21.23 5.61
CA GLU A 30 -48.00 -21.72 4.87
C GLU A 30 -47.91 -21.06 3.48
N ALA A 31 -46.69 -20.90 2.97
CA ALA A 31 -46.43 -20.32 1.64
C ALA A 31 -45.19 -20.95 0.98
N SER A 32 -45.25 -21.12 -0.34
CA SER A 32 -44.11 -21.59 -1.14
C SER A 32 -43.16 -20.42 -1.44
N LEU A 33 -42.18 -20.25 -0.57
CA LEU A 33 -41.17 -19.19 -0.66
C LEU A 33 -39.85 -19.73 -1.26
N SER A 34 -39.25 -18.95 -2.15
CA SER A 34 -37.93 -19.18 -2.74
C SER A 34 -37.15 -17.86 -2.75
N ILE A 35 -35.82 -17.92 -2.91
CA ILE A 35 -34.98 -16.70 -2.99
C ILE A 35 -35.44 -15.79 -4.15
N GLU A 36 -35.94 -16.39 -5.23
CA GLU A 36 -36.37 -15.67 -6.44
C GLU A 36 -37.67 -14.88 -6.23
N ASN A 37 -38.59 -15.39 -5.40
CA ASN A 37 -39.88 -14.73 -5.15
C ASN A 37 -39.93 -13.97 -3.82
N ALA A 38 -38.99 -14.24 -2.91
CA ALA A 38 -39.06 -13.75 -1.53
C ALA A 38 -39.00 -12.22 -1.44
N VAL A 39 -38.28 -11.53 -2.34
CA VAL A 39 -38.23 -10.05 -2.33
C VAL A 39 -39.59 -9.46 -2.72
N ASP A 40 -40.23 -9.98 -3.76
CA ASP A 40 -41.55 -9.49 -4.22
C ASP A 40 -42.64 -9.80 -3.20
N VAL A 41 -42.61 -11.01 -2.62
CA VAL A 41 -43.56 -11.43 -1.58
C VAL A 41 -43.32 -10.63 -0.30
N TRP A 42 -42.08 -10.33 0.06
CA TRP A 42 -41.77 -9.45 1.19
C TRP A 42 -42.37 -8.06 0.99
N PHE A 43 -42.14 -7.43 -0.17
CA PHE A 43 -42.70 -6.12 -0.47
C PHE A 43 -44.23 -6.13 -0.39
N ALA A 44 -44.88 -7.16 -0.95
CA ALA A 44 -46.34 -7.29 -0.88
C ALA A 44 -46.84 -7.54 0.55
N ALA A 45 -46.14 -8.35 1.33
CA ALA A 45 -46.48 -8.62 2.73
C ALA A 45 -46.33 -7.37 3.61
N ASP A 46 -45.29 -6.56 3.38
CA ASP A 46 -45.09 -5.27 4.07
C ASP A 46 -46.20 -4.28 3.70
N LEU A 47 -46.55 -4.18 2.41
CA LEU A 47 -47.63 -3.32 1.93
C LEU A 47 -49.01 -3.71 2.49
N LEU A 48 -49.26 -4.99 2.70
CA LEU A 48 -50.51 -5.53 3.24
C LEU A 48 -50.49 -5.73 4.77
N ASP A 49 -49.42 -5.29 5.44
CA ASP A 49 -49.21 -5.39 6.88
C ASP A 49 -49.25 -6.83 7.44
N VAL A 50 -48.76 -7.80 6.67
CA VAL A 50 -48.63 -9.22 7.04
C VAL A 50 -47.25 -9.48 7.63
N GLN A 51 -47.00 -8.94 8.82
CA GLN A 51 -45.67 -8.87 9.41
C GLN A 51 -44.97 -10.23 9.62
N CYS A 52 -45.73 -11.29 9.94
CA CYS A 52 -45.17 -12.63 10.07
C CYS A 52 -44.57 -13.15 8.76
N LEU A 53 -45.26 -12.92 7.63
CA LEU A 53 -44.79 -13.32 6.30
C LEU A 53 -43.62 -12.45 5.84
N ALA A 54 -43.69 -11.13 6.08
CA ALA A 54 -42.59 -10.21 5.79
C ALA A 54 -41.30 -10.63 6.52
N THR A 55 -41.41 -10.99 7.80
CA THR A 55 -40.29 -11.49 8.61
C THR A 55 -39.73 -12.80 8.06
N ALA A 56 -40.59 -13.75 7.67
CA ALA A 56 -40.17 -15.02 7.08
C ALA A 56 -39.43 -14.81 5.75
N CYS A 57 -39.95 -13.94 4.88
CA CYS A 57 -39.30 -13.62 3.60
C CYS A 57 -37.95 -12.93 3.81
N LYS A 58 -37.87 -11.96 4.74
CA LYS A 58 -36.61 -11.32 5.12
C LYS A 58 -35.56 -12.34 5.55
N GLN A 59 -35.93 -13.33 6.36
CA GLN A 59 -35.01 -14.38 6.81
C GLN A 59 -34.47 -15.20 5.63
N ILE A 60 -35.35 -15.62 4.71
CA ILE A 60 -34.94 -16.37 3.50
C ILE A 60 -33.99 -15.55 2.63
N VAL A 61 -34.26 -14.26 2.45
CA VAL A 61 -33.40 -13.35 1.66
C VAL A 61 -32.01 -13.20 2.29
N ILE A 62 -31.95 -13.05 3.61
CA ILE A 62 -30.69 -12.94 4.36
C ILE A 62 -29.89 -14.24 4.30
N GLU A 63 -30.54 -15.39 4.50
CA GLU A 63 -29.90 -16.71 4.46
C GLU A 63 -29.48 -17.11 3.03
N GLY A 64 -30.21 -16.65 2.02
CA GLY A 64 -29.95 -16.89 0.61
C GLY A 64 -28.88 -15.99 -0.04
N LEU A 65 -28.16 -15.20 0.75
CA LEU A 65 -27.14 -14.27 0.26
C LEU A 65 -25.97 -15.04 -0.39
N SER A 66 -25.64 -14.66 -1.62
CA SER A 66 -24.63 -15.34 -2.45
C SER A 66 -23.89 -14.36 -3.35
N VAL A 67 -22.78 -14.81 -3.94
CA VAL A 67 -21.97 -14.02 -4.88
C VAL A 67 -22.79 -13.50 -6.08
N LYS A 68 -23.82 -14.24 -6.51
CA LYS A 68 -24.64 -13.90 -7.68
C LYS A 68 -25.75 -12.89 -7.41
N ASN A 69 -26.19 -12.75 -6.15
CA ASN A 69 -27.32 -11.89 -5.79
C ASN A 69 -26.96 -10.78 -4.80
N CYS A 70 -25.74 -10.76 -4.25
CA CYS A 70 -25.35 -9.82 -3.20
C CYS A 70 -25.49 -8.34 -3.58
N VAL A 71 -25.19 -7.96 -4.83
CA VAL A 71 -25.34 -6.57 -5.30
C VAL A 71 -26.80 -6.18 -5.40
N SER A 72 -27.63 -7.04 -6.00
CA SER A 72 -29.08 -6.82 -6.08
C SER A 72 -29.72 -6.75 -4.68
N LEU A 73 -29.35 -7.65 -3.77
CA LEU A 73 -29.86 -7.65 -2.40
C LEU A 73 -29.35 -6.46 -1.58
N TYR A 74 -28.13 -5.97 -1.86
CA TYR A 74 -27.65 -4.72 -1.29
C TYR A 74 -28.50 -3.51 -1.75
N GLN A 75 -28.87 -3.46 -3.03
CA GLN A 75 -29.77 -2.43 -3.56
C GLN A 75 -31.17 -2.53 -2.94
N VAL A 76 -31.72 -3.74 -2.80
CA VAL A 76 -32.99 -3.98 -2.10
C VAL A 76 -32.91 -3.51 -0.65
N GLY A 77 -31.82 -3.84 0.06
CA GLY A 77 -31.60 -3.40 1.44
C GLY A 77 -31.54 -1.88 1.58
N LYS A 78 -30.95 -1.16 0.62
CA LYS A 78 -30.95 0.32 0.62
C LYS A 78 -32.37 0.92 0.57
N LEU A 79 -33.34 0.18 0.01
CA LEU A 79 -34.72 0.63 -0.14
C LEU A 79 -35.63 0.18 0.99
N LEU A 80 -35.47 -1.06 1.46
CA LEU A 80 -36.43 -1.74 2.32
C LEU A 80 -35.94 -1.96 3.76
N ASP A 81 -34.65 -2.27 3.97
CA ASP A 81 -34.17 -2.78 5.25
C ASP A 81 -32.67 -2.56 5.48
N GLU A 82 -32.34 -1.79 6.52
CA GLU A 82 -30.95 -1.47 6.88
C GLU A 82 -30.16 -2.71 7.32
N GLU A 83 -30.79 -3.73 7.89
CA GLU A 83 -30.08 -4.96 8.26
C GLU A 83 -29.60 -5.74 7.03
N LEU A 84 -30.47 -5.92 6.03
CA LEU A 84 -30.12 -6.55 4.76
C LEU A 84 -29.05 -5.76 4.02
N LYS A 85 -29.16 -4.42 3.98
CA LYS A 85 -28.12 -3.55 3.42
C LYS A 85 -26.77 -3.81 4.08
N ARG A 86 -26.72 -3.81 5.42
CA ARG A 86 -25.50 -4.03 6.19
C ARG A 86 -24.92 -5.43 5.95
N LYS A 87 -25.75 -6.48 5.98
CA LYS A 87 -25.31 -7.87 5.76
C LYS A 87 -24.81 -8.08 4.33
N SER A 88 -25.53 -7.56 3.33
CA SER A 88 -25.17 -7.64 1.91
C SER A 88 -23.87 -6.88 1.63
N PHE A 89 -23.72 -5.67 2.17
CA PHE A 89 -22.48 -4.90 2.04
C PHE A 89 -21.28 -5.60 2.72
N SER A 90 -21.48 -6.14 3.93
CA SER A 90 -20.44 -6.93 4.60
C SER A 90 -20.03 -8.18 3.81
N PHE A 91 -20.99 -8.83 3.16
CA PHE A 91 -20.72 -9.97 2.29
C PHE A 91 -19.93 -9.57 1.03
N LEU A 92 -20.30 -8.44 0.41
CA LEU A 92 -19.58 -7.81 -0.70
C LEU A 92 -18.11 -7.54 -0.34
N LEU A 93 -17.88 -6.90 0.81
CA LEU A 93 -16.53 -6.60 1.32
C LEU A 93 -15.67 -7.87 1.51
N LYS A 94 -16.27 -8.95 2.01
CA LYS A 94 -15.56 -10.21 2.30
C LYS A 94 -15.31 -11.09 1.07
N ASN A 95 -16.14 -10.96 0.03
CA ASN A 95 -16.11 -11.81 -1.15
C ASN A 95 -15.77 -11.04 -2.44
N PHE A 96 -15.11 -9.89 -2.31
CA PHE A 96 -14.88 -8.95 -3.42
C PHE A 96 -14.33 -9.61 -4.68
N ASP A 97 -13.28 -10.42 -4.56
CA ASP A 97 -12.65 -11.09 -5.71
C ASP A 97 -13.63 -11.98 -6.48
N ASN A 98 -14.48 -12.72 -5.75
CA ASN A 98 -15.50 -13.59 -6.33
C ASN A 98 -16.65 -12.79 -6.99
N VAL A 99 -17.03 -11.66 -6.39
CA VAL A 99 -18.08 -10.76 -6.91
C VAL A 99 -17.60 -10.01 -8.16
N CYS A 100 -16.31 -9.65 -8.23
CA CYS A 100 -15.70 -9.11 -9.44
C CYS A 100 -15.70 -10.15 -10.57
N ALA A 101 -15.37 -11.40 -10.25
CA ALA A 101 -15.35 -12.50 -11.22
C ALA A 101 -16.75 -12.89 -11.72
N SER A 102 -17.81 -12.74 -10.90
CA SER A 102 -19.19 -13.01 -11.33
C SER A 102 -19.77 -11.92 -12.24
N GLY A 103 -19.13 -10.75 -12.30
CA GLY A 103 -19.62 -9.58 -13.03
C GLY A 103 -20.68 -8.77 -12.29
N GLU A 104 -21.13 -9.21 -11.11
CA GLU A 104 -22.09 -8.46 -10.29
C GLU A 104 -21.52 -7.12 -9.83
N PHE A 105 -20.20 -7.05 -9.58
CA PHE A 105 -19.49 -5.81 -9.24
C PHE A 105 -19.75 -4.68 -10.24
N TYR A 106 -19.87 -5.00 -11.53
CA TYR A 106 -20.07 -4.01 -12.60
C TYR A 106 -21.47 -3.38 -12.63
N LYS A 107 -22.40 -3.88 -11.80
CA LYS A 107 -23.75 -3.32 -11.64
C LYS A 107 -23.84 -2.27 -10.52
N LEU A 108 -22.77 -2.06 -9.76
CA LEU A 108 -22.72 -1.01 -8.74
C LEU A 108 -22.68 0.37 -9.41
N ASN A 109 -23.38 1.34 -8.83
CA ASN A 109 -23.24 2.75 -9.20
C ASN A 109 -21.93 3.32 -8.63
N ALA A 110 -21.58 4.52 -9.06
CA ALA A 110 -20.33 5.19 -8.69
C ALA A 110 -20.18 5.40 -7.17
N ASP A 111 -21.25 5.85 -6.48
CA ASP A 111 -21.21 6.14 -5.04
C ASP A 111 -21.02 4.88 -4.20
N ASP A 112 -21.72 3.80 -4.56
CA ASP A 112 -21.62 2.51 -3.88
C ASP A 112 -20.23 1.90 -4.10
N LEU A 113 -19.67 2.04 -5.31
CA LEU A 113 -18.34 1.58 -5.65
C LEU A 113 -17.25 2.36 -4.90
N LYS A 114 -17.38 3.69 -4.82
CA LYS A 114 -16.50 4.56 -4.02
C LYS A 114 -16.51 4.17 -2.55
N THR A 115 -17.70 3.92 -2.00
CA THR A 115 -17.88 3.46 -0.61
C THR A 115 -17.22 2.09 -0.39
N LEU A 116 -17.38 1.17 -1.33
CA LEU A 116 -16.79 -0.17 -1.27
C LEU A 116 -15.25 -0.12 -1.28
N ILE A 117 -14.65 0.62 -2.22
CA ILE A 117 -13.20 0.71 -2.39
C ILE A 117 -12.54 1.40 -1.19
N SER A 118 -13.16 2.48 -0.70
CA SER A 118 -12.66 3.27 0.43
C SER A 118 -12.72 2.53 1.77
N SER A 119 -13.61 1.54 1.91
CA SER A 119 -13.82 0.83 3.17
C SER A 119 -12.54 0.15 3.68
N SER A 120 -12.18 0.29 4.96
CA SER A 120 -11.06 -0.45 5.58
C SER A 120 -11.29 -1.96 5.63
N ASP A 121 -12.54 -2.40 5.54
CA ASP A 121 -12.95 -3.79 5.74
C ASP A 121 -13.03 -4.60 4.45
N LEU A 122 -12.85 -3.98 3.29
CA LEU A 122 -12.81 -4.72 2.03
C LEU A 122 -11.59 -5.65 2.00
N ILE A 123 -11.84 -6.94 1.78
CA ILE A 123 -10.88 -8.03 1.72
C ILE A 123 -10.70 -8.43 0.26
N THR A 124 -9.47 -8.38 -0.22
CA THR A 124 -9.11 -8.79 -1.58
C THR A 124 -7.69 -9.34 -1.56
N ARG A 125 -7.36 -10.22 -2.49
CA ARG A 125 -5.99 -10.71 -2.62
C ARG A 125 -4.94 -9.62 -2.87
N SER A 126 -5.32 -8.45 -3.41
CA SER A 126 -4.39 -7.36 -3.70
C SER A 126 -5.06 -6.05 -4.08
N GLU A 127 -4.41 -4.91 -3.83
CA GLU A 127 -4.84 -3.61 -4.37
C GLU A 127 -4.75 -3.58 -5.90
N ASP A 128 -3.83 -4.35 -6.51
CA ASP A 128 -3.73 -4.52 -7.96
C ASP A 128 -5.08 -4.97 -8.58
N VAL A 129 -5.77 -5.88 -7.90
CA VAL A 129 -7.08 -6.39 -8.32
C VAL A 129 -8.16 -5.33 -8.18
N VAL A 130 -8.07 -4.45 -7.18
CA VAL A 130 -8.98 -3.31 -7.05
C VAL A 130 -8.82 -2.38 -8.26
N ILE A 131 -7.58 -2.02 -8.60
CA ILE A 131 -7.26 -1.16 -9.75
C ILE A 131 -7.74 -1.79 -11.06
N GLU A 132 -7.43 -3.06 -11.31
CA GLU A 132 -7.85 -3.75 -12.51
C GLU A 132 -9.37 -3.77 -12.67
N ASN A 133 -10.12 -3.99 -11.59
CA ASN A 133 -11.58 -4.01 -11.63
C ASN A 133 -12.19 -2.60 -11.75
N ILE A 134 -11.57 -1.56 -11.18
CA ILE A 134 -11.96 -0.16 -11.43
C ILE A 134 -11.84 0.17 -12.92
N LEU A 135 -10.69 -0.17 -13.53
CA LEU A 135 -10.46 0.09 -14.96
C LEU A 135 -11.44 -0.69 -15.85
N LYS A 136 -11.81 -1.91 -15.45
CA LYS A 136 -12.87 -2.70 -16.13
C LYS A 136 -14.25 -2.09 -15.94
N TRP A 137 -14.58 -1.62 -14.74
CA TRP A 137 -15.87 -0.99 -14.42
C TRP A 137 -16.10 0.28 -15.24
N VAL A 138 -15.08 1.13 -15.37
CA VAL A 138 -15.17 2.35 -16.19
C VAL A 138 -15.44 2.03 -17.67
N ARG A 139 -14.91 0.91 -18.17
CA ARG A 139 -15.12 0.40 -19.53
C ARG A 139 -16.39 -0.44 -19.71
N PHE A 140 -17.06 -0.78 -18.62
CA PHE A 140 -18.18 -1.70 -18.68
C PHE A 140 -19.43 -0.97 -19.16
N ASP A 141 -19.75 -1.10 -20.45
CA ASP A 141 -21.06 -0.73 -20.97
C ASP A 141 -22.09 -1.70 -20.38
N ALA A 142 -22.87 -1.22 -19.42
CA ALA A 142 -24.05 -1.96 -18.99
C ALA A 142 -24.99 -2.04 -20.20
N PRO A 143 -25.60 -3.20 -20.49
CA PRO A 143 -26.68 -3.26 -21.47
C PRO A 143 -27.76 -2.24 -21.05
N SER A 144 -28.17 -1.42 -22.01
CA SER A 144 -29.14 -0.34 -21.90
C SER A 144 -30.26 -0.66 -20.89
N SER A 145 -30.36 0.23 -19.91
CA SER A 145 -31.21 0.28 -18.72
C SER A 145 -32.73 0.23 -18.93
N GLU A 146 -33.25 -0.45 -19.95
CA GLU A 146 -34.71 -0.59 -20.12
C GLU A 146 -35.26 -1.90 -19.54
N ASP A 147 -34.46 -2.98 -19.48
CA ASP A 147 -35.00 -4.30 -19.11
C ASP A 147 -34.86 -4.70 -17.63
N LYS A 148 -34.18 -3.92 -16.78
CA LYS A 148 -34.06 -4.21 -15.33
C LYS A 148 -34.17 -3.00 -14.40
N GLN A 149 -33.87 -1.79 -14.89
CA GLN A 149 -34.03 -0.57 -14.11
C GLN A 149 -35.51 -0.26 -13.82
N THR A 150 -36.41 -0.77 -14.65
CA THR A 150 -37.88 -0.64 -14.56
C THR A 150 -38.49 -1.37 -13.36
N GLU A 151 -37.81 -2.33 -12.74
CA GLU A 151 -38.30 -2.99 -11.52
C GLU A 151 -37.83 -2.24 -10.26
N THR A 152 -36.56 -1.85 -10.18
CA THR A 152 -36.01 -1.19 -8.98
C THR A 152 -36.45 0.28 -8.86
N THR A 153 -36.51 1.03 -9.96
CA THR A 153 -37.01 2.43 -9.93
C THR A 153 -38.52 2.49 -9.74
N ARG A 154 -39.26 1.46 -10.19
CA ARG A 154 -40.68 1.29 -9.91
C ARG A 154 -40.94 1.12 -8.42
N HIS A 155 -40.19 0.27 -7.72
CA HIS A 155 -40.35 0.11 -6.27
C HIS A 155 -39.98 1.37 -5.47
N GLU A 156 -38.96 2.14 -5.88
CA GLU A 156 -38.60 3.40 -5.20
C GLU A 156 -39.67 4.49 -5.40
N LYS A 157 -40.19 4.62 -6.63
CA LYS A 157 -41.28 5.54 -6.94
C LYS A 157 -42.57 5.12 -6.24
N GLU A 158 -42.88 3.82 -6.26
CA GLU A 158 -44.08 3.26 -5.62
C GLU A 158 -44.04 3.38 -4.10
N ARG A 159 -42.88 3.23 -3.44
CA ARG A 159 -42.74 3.41 -1.97
C ARG A 159 -42.87 4.87 -1.56
N LYS A 160 -42.26 5.80 -2.29
CA LYS A 160 -42.43 7.24 -2.04
C LYS A 160 -43.89 7.66 -2.26
N GLU A 161 -44.56 7.13 -3.28
CA GLU A 161 -45.99 7.35 -3.51
C GLU A 161 -46.89 6.72 -2.43
N VAL A 162 -46.58 5.53 -1.88
CA VAL A 162 -47.34 4.96 -0.75
C VAL A 162 -47.11 5.75 0.54
N GLN A 163 -45.88 6.17 0.84
CA GLN A 163 -45.58 6.95 2.05
C GLN A 163 -46.24 8.34 1.99
N GLN A 164 -46.26 8.95 0.81
CA GLN A 164 -46.96 10.20 0.53
C GLN A 164 -48.48 10.00 0.61
N ALA A 165 -49.04 8.94 0.00
CA ALA A 165 -50.47 8.65 0.05
C ALA A 165 -50.97 8.23 1.44
N ALA A 166 -50.14 7.58 2.26
CA ALA A 166 -50.47 7.26 3.66
C ALA A 166 -50.46 8.52 4.54
N PHE A 167 -49.52 9.43 4.30
CA PHE A 167 -49.47 10.75 4.96
C PHE A 167 -50.64 11.64 4.51
N GLU A 168 -50.99 11.61 3.22
CA GLU A 168 -52.14 12.32 2.66
C GLU A 168 -53.46 11.72 3.14
N ALA A 169 -53.60 10.39 3.24
CA ALA A 169 -54.80 9.73 3.77
C ALA A 169 -55.05 9.95 5.27
N GLU A 170 -54.00 10.18 6.07
CA GLU A 170 -54.13 10.66 7.46
C GLU A 170 -54.58 12.13 7.52
N SER A 171 -54.18 12.95 6.53
CA SER A 171 -54.55 14.37 6.44
C SER A 171 -55.92 14.62 5.77
N GLU A 172 -56.38 13.72 4.89
CA GLU A 172 -57.61 13.84 4.10
C GLU A 172 -58.86 13.30 4.82
N SER A 173 -58.77 13.00 6.11
CA SER A 173 -59.98 12.88 6.96
C SER A 173 -60.67 14.24 7.20
N GLU A 174 -60.07 15.35 6.75
CA GLU A 174 -60.66 16.68 6.73
C GLU A 174 -60.43 17.38 5.37
N ASN A 175 -61.20 17.01 4.34
CA ASN A 175 -61.89 17.92 3.39
C ASN A 175 -62.26 17.21 2.09
N LEU A 176 -63.52 17.36 1.68
CA LEU A 176 -64.05 16.99 0.37
C LEU A 176 -64.04 18.23 -0.53
N ASN A 177 -63.45 18.16 -1.73
CA ASN A 177 -64.13 18.50 -3.00
C ASN A 177 -63.23 18.59 -4.26
N GLU A 178 -63.82 18.11 -5.37
CA GLU A 178 -63.75 18.56 -6.77
C GLU A 178 -62.56 18.23 -7.72
N LEU A 179 -62.82 17.22 -8.58
CA LEU A 179 -62.91 17.22 -10.07
C LEU A 179 -61.72 17.58 -11.01
N SER A 180 -61.46 16.60 -11.91
CA SER A 180 -61.18 16.69 -13.37
C SER A 180 -59.91 17.43 -13.82
N SER A 181 -58.98 16.83 -14.59
CA SER A 181 -59.14 16.57 -16.04
C SER A 181 -57.95 15.77 -16.63
N LEU A 182 -58.25 14.82 -17.51
CA LEU A 182 -57.31 14.05 -18.35
C LEU A 182 -56.97 14.83 -19.63
N SER A 183 -55.72 14.74 -20.11
CA SER A 183 -55.40 15.03 -21.52
C SER A 183 -54.47 13.99 -22.15
N MET A 184 -54.78 13.73 -23.41
CA MET A 184 -54.33 12.70 -24.36
C MET A 184 -52.81 12.52 -24.54
N VAL A 185 -52.41 11.26 -24.71
CA VAL A 185 -51.17 10.82 -25.37
C VAL A 185 -51.51 10.49 -26.82
N GLN A 186 -50.69 10.93 -27.78
CA GLN A 186 -50.74 10.46 -29.16
C GLN A 186 -49.57 9.51 -29.42
N ASP A 187 -49.89 8.34 -29.95
CA ASP A 187 -48.98 7.37 -30.54
C ASP A 187 -48.39 7.89 -31.85
N THR A 188 -47.09 7.64 -32.08
CA THR A 188 -46.60 7.35 -33.44
C THR A 188 -45.52 6.27 -33.39
N THR A 189 -45.79 5.23 -34.17
CA THR A 189 -44.97 4.09 -34.52
C THR A 189 -43.81 4.44 -35.44
N SER A 190 -42.65 3.78 -35.30
CA SER A 190 -41.87 3.31 -36.45
C SER A 190 -40.84 2.24 -36.05
N HIS A 191 -40.73 1.23 -36.91
CA HIS A 191 -39.85 0.05 -36.85
C HIS A 191 -38.57 0.27 -37.70
N PRO A 192 -37.58 -0.65 -37.68
CA PRO A 192 -36.15 -0.31 -37.66
C PRO A 192 -35.47 -0.46 -39.03
N THR A 193 -34.35 0.22 -39.20
CA THR A 193 -33.32 -0.14 -40.18
C THR A 193 -31.95 0.05 -39.54
N GLY A 194 -31.16 -1.03 -39.54
CA GLY A 194 -29.84 -1.07 -38.94
C GLY A 194 -28.81 -0.29 -39.75
N ASP A 195 -27.92 0.39 -39.01
CA ASP A 195 -26.51 0.49 -39.36
C ASP A 195 -25.73 0.76 -38.05
N GLN A 196 -24.74 -0.08 -37.75
CA GLN A 196 -23.99 -0.02 -36.49
C GLN A 196 -22.96 1.11 -36.53
N THR A 197 -23.36 2.29 -36.07
CA THR A 197 -22.44 3.34 -35.61
C THR A 197 -22.75 3.64 -34.13
N LEU A 198 -21.72 3.64 -33.29
CA LEU A 198 -21.81 3.90 -31.85
C LEU A 198 -22.69 5.14 -31.57
N GLN A 199 -23.80 4.94 -30.86
CA GLN A 199 -24.78 5.99 -30.58
C GLN A 199 -24.18 7.12 -29.71
N PRO A 200 -24.62 8.38 -29.91
CA PRO A 200 -24.09 9.54 -29.20
C PRO A 200 -24.35 9.54 -27.68
N GLU A 201 -25.32 8.78 -27.17
CA GLU A 201 -25.60 8.67 -25.74
C GLU A 201 -24.50 7.90 -24.98
N ASN A 202 -23.92 6.85 -25.60
CA ASN A 202 -22.88 6.02 -24.99
C ASN A 202 -21.57 6.79 -24.78
N LYS A 203 -21.28 7.79 -25.61
CA LYS A 203 -20.12 8.67 -25.42
C LYS A 203 -20.26 9.56 -24.19
N LYS A 204 -21.49 9.96 -23.84
CA LYS A 204 -21.76 10.87 -22.72
C LYS A 204 -21.63 10.15 -21.38
N ASP A 205 -22.11 8.91 -21.29
CA ASP A 205 -21.95 8.03 -20.12
C ASP A 205 -20.48 7.68 -19.87
N LEU A 206 -19.73 7.32 -20.93
CA LEU A 206 -18.29 7.06 -20.81
C LEU A 206 -17.52 8.30 -20.33
N GLN A 207 -17.85 9.50 -20.84
CA GLN A 207 -17.22 10.76 -20.42
C GLN A 207 -17.46 11.03 -18.92
N GLN A 208 -18.67 10.78 -18.42
CA GLN A 208 -19.00 10.94 -17.00
C GLN A 208 -18.28 9.90 -16.13
N ARG A 209 -18.17 8.65 -16.59
CA ARG A 209 -17.40 7.59 -15.92
C ARG A 209 -15.90 7.86 -15.91
N MET A 210 -15.37 8.55 -16.93
CA MET A 210 -13.98 9.00 -16.95
C MET A 210 -13.70 10.08 -15.89
N GLU A 211 -14.65 10.97 -15.59
CA GLU A 211 -14.50 11.92 -14.48
C GLU A 211 -14.43 11.21 -13.13
N ILE A 212 -15.24 10.15 -12.96
CA ILE A 212 -15.29 9.33 -11.74
C ILE A 212 -14.01 8.51 -11.55
N LEU A 213 -13.30 8.12 -12.62
CA LEU A 213 -12.06 7.34 -12.54
C LEU A 213 -11.02 7.98 -11.62
N VAL A 214 -10.86 9.30 -11.69
CA VAL A 214 -9.89 10.02 -10.83
C VAL A 214 -10.24 9.84 -9.37
N GLU A 215 -11.51 10.04 -9.01
CA GLU A 215 -11.97 9.88 -7.63
C GLU A 215 -11.81 8.45 -7.13
N LEU A 216 -12.08 7.46 -7.99
CA LEU A 216 -11.92 6.06 -7.63
C LEU A 216 -10.45 5.69 -7.41
N LEU A 217 -9.54 6.19 -8.25
CA LEU A 217 -8.10 6.01 -8.08
C LEU A 217 -7.61 6.68 -6.78
N GLU A 218 -8.12 7.85 -6.43
CA GLU A 218 -7.80 8.51 -5.15
C GLU A 218 -8.30 7.73 -3.93
N CYS A 219 -9.41 6.98 -4.08
CA CYS A 219 -9.92 6.10 -3.04
C CYS A 219 -9.11 4.79 -2.89
N THR A 220 -8.26 4.45 -3.87
CA THR A 220 -7.40 3.26 -3.75
C THR A 220 -6.22 3.49 -2.82
N ARG A 221 -5.77 2.40 -2.19
CA ARG A 221 -4.58 2.40 -1.35
C ARG A 221 -3.36 2.23 -2.22
N TYR A 222 -3.06 3.28 -2.97
CA TYR A 222 -2.01 3.25 -3.97
C TYR A 222 -0.61 2.85 -3.45
N LEU A 223 -0.39 2.93 -2.13
CA LEU A 223 0.80 2.44 -1.42
C LEU A 223 1.01 0.91 -1.53
N LEU A 224 -0.05 0.16 -1.84
CA LEU A 224 -0.06 -1.30 -1.88
C LEU A 224 -0.04 -1.84 -3.31
N ILE A 225 0.01 -0.95 -4.31
CA ILE A 225 0.05 -1.32 -5.72
C ILE A 225 1.44 -1.87 -6.05
N SER A 226 1.49 -3.04 -6.67
CA SER A 226 2.76 -3.63 -7.11
C SER A 226 3.39 -2.80 -8.23
N GLY A 227 4.72 -2.83 -8.34
CA GLY A 227 5.42 -2.19 -9.44
C GLY A 227 4.96 -2.69 -10.82
N ASN A 228 4.56 -3.97 -10.93
CA ASN A 228 4.00 -4.52 -12.16
C ASN A 228 2.65 -3.87 -12.48
N CYS A 229 1.72 -3.79 -11.53
CA CYS A 229 0.43 -3.13 -11.75
C CYS A 229 0.62 -1.64 -12.07
N LEU A 230 1.53 -0.95 -11.38
CA LEU A 230 1.83 0.46 -11.66
C LEU A 230 2.30 0.66 -13.10
N TRP A 231 3.34 -0.07 -13.52
CA TRP A 231 4.00 0.20 -14.80
C TRP A 231 3.38 -0.52 -15.99
N GLN A 232 2.81 -1.71 -15.81
CA GLN A 232 2.25 -2.52 -16.90
C GLN A 232 0.75 -2.33 -17.07
N THR A 233 0.03 -2.03 -15.98
CA THR A 233 -1.43 -1.84 -16.02
C THR A 233 -1.77 -0.35 -15.99
N LEU A 234 -1.45 0.36 -14.90
CA LEU A 234 -1.95 1.71 -14.65
C LEU A 234 -1.30 2.76 -15.57
N ALA A 235 0.04 2.81 -15.63
CA ALA A 235 0.78 3.80 -16.43
C ALA A 235 0.62 3.60 -17.94
N CYS A 236 0.39 2.35 -18.38
CA CYS A 236 0.16 2.00 -19.78
C CYS A 236 -1.32 2.13 -20.19
N ASP A 237 -2.24 2.38 -19.26
CA ASP A 237 -3.66 2.42 -19.56
C ASP A 237 -4.03 3.67 -20.38
N SER A 238 -4.68 3.47 -21.52
CA SER A 238 -5.12 4.54 -22.44
C SER A 238 -5.98 5.63 -21.77
N LEU A 239 -6.82 5.28 -20.79
CA LEU A 239 -7.68 6.24 -20.08
C LEU A 239 -6.87 7.05 -19.07
N VAL A 240 -5.90 6.42 -18.41
CA VAL A 240 -4.99 7.08 -17.46
C VAL A 240 -4.04 8.03 -18.20
N GLN A 241 -3.55 7.64 -19.38
CA GLN A 241 -2.70 8.48 -20.21
C GLN A 241 -3.45 9.69 -20.79
N ALA A 242 -4.77 9.58 -21.01
CA ALA A 242 -5.57 10.67 -21.54
C ALA A 242 -5.87 11.79 -20.52
N ASP A 243 -5.77 11.53 -19.21
CA ASP A 243 -6.10 12.50 -18.15
C ASP A 243 -4.86 12.87 -17.31
N GLN A 244 -4.53 14.18 -17.28
CA GLN A 244 -3.36 14.69 -16.55
C GLN A 244 -3.44 14.47 -15.03
N ARG A 245 -4.64 14.42 -14.44
CA ARG A 245 -4.83 14.16 -13.01
C ARG A 245 -4.46 12.72 -12.68
N CYS A 246 -4.87 11.78 -13.51
CA CYS A 246 -4.47 10.37 -13.39
C CYS A 246 -2.95 10.21 -13.53
N GLN A 247 -2.31 10.92 -14.46
CA GLN A 247 -0.85 10.91 -14.59
C GLN A 247 -0.14 11.43 -13.32
N LYS A 248 -0.64 12.52 -12.72
CA LYS A 248 -0.12 13.00 -11.43
C LYS A 248 -0.26 11.98 -10.30
N ILE A 249 -1.34 11.20 -10.30
CA ILE A 249 -1.51 10.10 -9.34
C ILE A 249 -0.41 9.04 -9.60
N VAL A 250 -0.21 8.61 -10.84
CA VAL A 250 0.88 7.66 -11.19
C VAL A 250 2.26 8.18 -10.76
N GLU A 251 2.56 9.46 -11.00
CA GLU A 251 3.81 10.09 -10.55
C GLU A 251 3.96 10.09 -9.03
N ARG A 252 2.88 10.39 -8.28
CA ARG A 252 2.88 10.32 -6.80
C ARG A 252 3.15 8.90 -6.31
N ILE A 253 2.54 7.89 -6.94
CA ILE A 253 2.73 6.47 -6.59
C ILE A 253 4.17 6.05 -6.88
N SER A 254 4.69 6.43 -8.05
CA SER A 254 6.09 6.20 -8.41
C SER A 254 7.02 6.84 -7.39
N HIS A 255 6.82 8.12 -7.06
CA HIS A 255 7.67 8.82 -6.09
C HIS A 255 7.64 8.17 -4.72
N TYR A 256 6.47 7.73 -4.26
CA TYR A 256 6.30 7.03 -3.00
C TYR A 256 7.02 5.67 -3.00
N ASN A 257 6.82 4.84 -4.03
CA ASN A 257 7.50 3.55 -4.16
C ASN A 257 9.04 3.69 -4.22
N THR A 258 9.54 4.87 -4.62
CA THR A 258 10.98 5.20 -4.64
C THR A 258 11.54 5.79 -3.34
N ARG A 259 10.71 6.25 -2.39
CA ARG A 259 11.13 6.89 -1.13
C ARG A 259 10.48 6.24 0.10
N LEU A 260 10.97 5.06 0.45
CA LEU A 260 10.50 4.28 1.62
C LEU A 260 11.11 4.74 2.96
N ASP A 261 12.05 5.69 2.93
CA ASP A 261 12.69 6.31 4.09
C ASP A 261 11.79 7.33 4.83
N THR A 262 10.72 7.81 4.18
CA THR A 262 9.91 8.95 4.67
C THR A 262 8.53 8.58 5.22
N HIS A 263 8.08 7.32 5.10
CA HIS A 263 6.67 6.97 5.35
C HIS A 263 6.45 5.67 6.13
N GLN A 264 7.10 5.56 7.30
CA GLN A 264 7.04 4.37 8.16
C GLN A 264 5.72 4.19 8.95
N ASN A 265 4.74 5.09 8.82
CA ASN A 265 3.51 5.07 9.65
C ASN A 265 2.17 5.02 8.89
N ALA A 266 2.16 4.90 7.56
CA ALA A 266 0.91 4.90 6.81
C ALA A 266 0.42 3.48 6.47
N VAL A 267 -0.56 3.01 7.25
CA VAL A 267 -1.49 1.89 6.94
C VAL A 267 -0.99 0.48 7.29
N LEU A 268 -1.18 0.04 8.55
CA LEU A 268 -0.79 -1.31 9.00
C LEU A 268 -1.91 -2.36 8.96
N ALA A 269 -3.12 -2.07 9.43
CA ALA A 269 -4.17 -3.12 9.50
C ALA A 269 -4.87 -3.41 8.16
N ALA A 270 -5.05 -2.37 7.32
CA ALA A 270 -5.75 -2.49 6.04
C ALA A 270 -4.84 -2.89 4.87
N ALA A 271 -3.52 -2.82 5.07
CA ALA A 271 -2.48 -3.23 4.13
C ALA A 271 -2.29 -4.75 4.10
N GLU A 272 -2.28 -5.39 5.28
CA GLU A 272 -2.17 -6.85 5.42
C GLU A 272 -3.27 -7.60 4.66
N ARG A 273 -4.47 -7.02 4.55
CA ARG A 273 -5.64 -7.63 3.90
C ARG A 273 -5.71 -7.40 2.39
N ARG A 274 -4.82 -6.60 1.78
CA ARG A 274 -4.85 -6.18 0.36
C ARG A 274 -3.50 -6.15 -0.35
N SER A 275 -2.47 -6.82 0.16
CA SER A 275 -1.16 -6.88 -0.51
C SER A 275 -1.05 -8.08 -1.45
N SER A 276 -0.78 -7.89 -2.76
CA SER A 276 -0.65 -8.98 -3.76
C SER A 276 0.48 -9.94 -3.46
N ASP A 277 1.58 -9.38 -3.01
CA ASP A 277 2.74 -10.10 -2.57
C ASP A 277 2.90 -9.76 -1.11
N ARG A 278 3.06 -10.76 -0.24
CA ARG A 278 3.52 -10.52 1.13
C ARG A 278 4.96 -10.04 1.06
N LEU A 279 5.16 -8.84 0.55
CA LEU A 279 6.39 -8.09 0.58
C LEU A 279 6.50 -7.57 2.01
N VAL A 280 7.34 -8.23 2.80
CA VAL A 280 7.54 -7.95 4.21
C VAL A 280 8.84 -7.19 4.35
N ASP A 281 8.79 -6.13 5.16
CA ASP A 281 9.97 -5.39 5.56
C ASP A 281 10.88 -6.29 6.40
N HIS A 282 12.10 -6.47 5.93
CA HIS A 282 13.12 -7.20 6.63
C HIS A 282 14.39 -6.37 6.76
N VAL A 283 15.06 -6.52 7.91
CA VAL A 283 16.48 -6.19 7.97
C VAL A 283 17.23 -7.32 7.29
N VAL A 284 17.98 -6.99 6.24
CA VAL A 284 18.75 -7.94 5.45
C VAL A 284 20.23 -7.67 5.63
N LYS A 285 21.01 -8.74 5.74
CA LYS A 285 22.48 -8.70 5.69
C LYS A 285 23.00 -9.78 4.76
N TYR A 286 24.23 -9.62 4.30
CA TYR A 286 24.95 -10.66 3.57
C TYR A 286 26.19 -11.09 4.38
N ALA A 287 26.25 -12.37 4.73
CA ALA A 287 27.33 -12.98 5.49
C ALA A 287 27.47 -14.47 5.15
N ASP A 288 28.70 -14.99 5.15
CA ASP A 288 29.02 -16.38 4.80
C ASP A 288 28.44 -16.83 3.45
N ASP A 289 28.62 -15.98 2.44
CA ASP A 289 28.11 -16.14 1.07
C ASP A 289 26.59 -16.31 0.94
N LYS A 290 25.83 -15.90 1.96
CA LYS A 290 24.39 -16.06 2.05
C LYS A 290 23.71 -14.77 2.49
N PHE A 291 22.49 -14.57 2.01
CA PHE A 291 21.62 -13.55 2.54
C PHE A 291 20.93 -14.07 3.82
N TRP A 292 20.74 -13.16 4.76
CA TRP A 292 20.02 -13.40 6.00
C TRP A 292 19.00 -12.29 6.20
N TYR A 293 17.81 -12.65 6.67
CA TYR A 293 16.78 -11.69 7.02
C TYR A 293 16.45 -11.79 8.51
N PHE A 294 16.13 -10.66 9.14
CA PHE A 294 15.69 -10.62 10.51
C PHE A 294 14.18 -10.87 10.60
N SER A 295 13.79 -11.83 11.45
CA SER A 295 12.39 -12.05 11.82
C SER A 295 12.07 -11.27 13.09
N THR A 296 11.09 -10.38 13.01
CA THR A 296 10.57 -9.62 14.15
C THR A 296 9.72 -10.46 15.09
N SER A 297 9.12 -11.56 14.61
CA SER A 297 8.34 -12.48 15.45
C SER A 297 9.22 -13.39 16.30
N GLU A 298 10.31 -13.90 15.72
CA GLU A 298 11.23 -14.82 16.39
C GLU A 298 12.50 -14.14 16.94
N PHE A 299 12.65 -12.84 16.71
CA PHE A 299 13.79 -12.02 17.16
C PHE A 299 15.17 -12.61 16.81
N ARG A 300 15.29 -13.19 15.61
CA ARG A 300 16.54 -13.79 15.13
C ARG A 300 16.67 -13.71 13.62
N PHE A 301 17.90 -13.88 13.14
CA PHE A 301 18.19 -13.99 11.72
C PHE A 301 17.88 -15.39 11.19
N PHE A 302 17.31 -15.42 9.98
CA PHE A 302 17.08 -16.62 9.19
C PHE A 302 17.82 -16.53 7.89
N GLN A 303 18.31 -17.67 7.42
CA GLN A 303 18.86 -17.76 6.08
C GLN A 303 17.71 -17.66 5.08
N THR A 304 17.85 -16.80 4.07
CA THR A 304 16.91 -16.76 2.95
C THR A 304 17.27 -17.79 1.87
N THR A 305 16.31 -18.12 1.01
CA THR A 305 16.48 -18.91 -0.21
C THR A 305 17.00 -18.10 -1.41
N LEU A 306 17.20 -16.78 -1.24
CA LEU A 306 17.78 -15.91 -2.26
C LEU A 306 19.18 -16.37 -2.64
N SER A 307 19.31 -16.85 -3.87
CA SER A 307 20.62 -17.22 -4.44
C SER A 307 21.42 -15.97 -4.77
N CYS A 308 22.72 -15.99 -4.46
CA CYS A 308 23.64 -14.91 -4.81
C CYS A 308 24.26 -15.18 -6.20
N PRO A 309 24.20 -14.22 -7.15
CA PRO A 309 24.73 -14.42 -8.50
C PRO A 309 26.26 -14.29 -8.59
N THR A 310 26.92 -13.77 -7.55
CA THR A 310 28.36 -13.55 -7.49
C THR A 310 28.94 -13.99 -6.15
N LYS A 311 30.26 -14.22 -6.11
CA LYS A 311 31.04 -14.43 -4.88
C LYS A 311 31.66 -13.12 -4.40
N ASN A 312 32.24 -13.15 -3.20
CA ASN A 312 32.98 -12.04 -2.61
C ASN A 312 32.21 -10.71 -2.61
N VAL A 313 30.93 -10.75 -2.22
CA VAL A 313 30.13 -9.53 -2.08
C VAL A 313 30.73 -8.67 -0.97
N GLN A 314 31.07 -7.43 -1.32
CA GLN A 314 31.65 -6.44 -0.41
C GLN A 314 30.71 -5.23 -0.23
N GLY A 315 29.81 -4.97 -1.16
CA GLY A 315 28.81 -3.90 -1.06
C GLY A 315 27.39 -4.46 -1.05
N LEU A 316 26.54 -3.90 -0.18
CA LEU A 316 25.09 -4.18 -0.12
C LEU A 316 24.33 -2.86 0.05
N ALA A 317 23.35 -2.60 -0.80
CA ALA A 317 22.53 -1.40 -0.73
C ALA A 317 21.08 -1.70 -1.14
N TYR A 318 20.14 -0.87 -0.68
CA TYR A 318 18.74 -0.94 -1.10
C TYR A 318 18.30 0.41 -1.64
N PHE A 319 17.75 0.43 -2.86
CA PHE A 319 17.31 1.66 -3.51
C PHE A 319 16.22 1.37 -4.55
N GLU A 320 15.19 2.22 -4.64
CA GLU A 320 14.07 2.06 -5.58
C GLU A 320 13.54 0.62 -5.66
N SER A 321 13.28 0.02 -4.50
CA SER A 321 12.79 -1.34 -4.36
C SER A 321 13.72 -2.46 -4.84
N ASN A 322 14.98 -2.17 -5.17
CA ASN A 322 15.96 -3.18 -5.59
C ASN A 322 17.06 -3.35 -4.54
N ILE A 323 17.54 -4.59 -4.37
CA ILE A 323 18.74 -4.89 -3.60
C ILE A 323 19.92 -4.88 -4.55
N TYR A 324 20.90 -4.02 -4.30
CA TYR A 324 22.13 -3.94 -5.05
C TYR A 324 23.24 -4.65 -4.29
N ILE A 325 23.99 -5.48 -5.00
CA ILE A 325 25.22 -6.06 -4.49
C ILE A 325 26.39 -5.70 -5.39
N GLN A 326 27.56 -5.56 -4.78
CA GLN A 326 28.82 -5.35 -5.49
C GLN A 326 29.89 -6.32 -4.98
N ASN A 327 30.62 -6.95 -5.90
CA ASN A 327 31.74 -7.82 -5.57
C ASN A 327 33.10 -7.10 -5.59
N ASP A 328 34.16 -7.85 -5.31
CA ASP A 328 35.56 -7.41 -5.29
C ASP A 328 36.13 -6.98 -6.66
N VAL A 329 35.45 -7.24 -7.78
CA VAL A 329 35.83 -6.79 -9.13
C VAL A 329 34.91 -5.68 -9.67
N LYS A 330 34.22 -4.98 -8.76
CA LYS A 330 33.26 -3.89 -9.02
C LYS A 330 32.08 -4.27 -9.93
N GLU A 331 31.74 -5.55 -10.02
CA GLU A 331 30.54 -6.01 -10.69
C GLU A 331 29.32 -5.72 -9.81
N VAL A 332 28.30 -5.08 -10.37
CA VAL A 332 27.07 -4.73 -9.68
C VAL A 332 25.91 -5.55 -10.22
N HIS A 333 25.16 -6.17 -9.32
CA HIS A 333 23.89 -6.83 -9.63
C HIS A 333 22.76 -6.18 -8.85
N ALA A 334 21.59 -6.05 -9.48
CA ALA A 334 20.36 -5.61 -8.85
C ALA A 334 19.36 -6.76 -8.81
N TYR A 335 18.88 -7.09 -7.62
CA TYR A 335 17.77 -7.99 -7.41
C TYR A 335 16.48 -7.20 -7.31
N ASN A 336 15.50 -7.58 -8.13
CA ASN A 336 14.15 -7.04 -8.05
C ASN A 336 13.26 -8.04 -7.28
N PRO A 337 12.81 -7.69 -6.06
CA PRO A 337 11.95 -8.57 -5.25
C PRO A 337 10.59 -8.86 -5.88
N GLY A 338 10.08 -7.97 -6.75
CA GLY A 338 8.77 -8.11 -7.39
C GLY A 338 8.73 -9.20 -8.46
N ASN A 339 9.80 -9.40 -9.21
CA ASN A 339 9.90 -10.47 -10.22
C ASN A 339 10.88 -11.59 -9.84
N MET A 340 11.57 -11.46 -8.69
CA MET A 340 12.57 -12.39 -8.19
C MET A 340 13.76 -12.64 -9.13
N GLN A 341 14.14 -11.64 -9.93
CA GLN A 341 15.25 -11.77 -10.88
C GLN A 341 16.45 -10.90 -10.51
N TRP A 342 17.63 -11.42 -10.81
CA TRP A 342 18.89 -10.69 -10.77
C TRP A 342 19.21 -10.10 -12.14
N ASN A 343 19.51 -8.81 -12.18
CA ASN A 343 19.99 -8.12 -13.36
C ASN A 343 21.44 -7.68 -13.13
N LYS A 344 22.35 -8.09 -14.01
CA LYS A 344 23.74 -7.61 -14.03
C LYS A 344 23.76 -6.21 -14.64
N LEU A 345 24.30 -5.23 -13.91
CA LEU A 345 24.29 -3.81 -14.30
C LEU A 345 25.62 -3.33 -14.88
N THR A 346 26.74 -3.86 -14.37
CA THR A 346 28.09 -3.52 -14.82
C THR A 346 28.84 -4.77 -15.27
N THR A 347 29.94 -4.56 -16.00
CA THR A 347 30.94 -5.60 -16.24
C THR A 347 32.09 -5.41 -15.26
N ALA A 348 32.83 -6.49 -15.00
CA ALA A 348 34.00 -6.42 -14.12
C ALA A 348 35.01 -5.39 -14.67
N SER A 349 35.33 -4.39 -13.87
CA SER A 349 36.43 -3.48 -14.16
C SER A 349 37.71 -4.17 -13.70
N GLY A 350 38.67 -4.43 -14.59
CA GLY A 350 39.86 -5.22 -14.25
C GLY A 350 40.57 -4.76 -12.97
N GLY A 351 40.88 -5.70 -12.08
CA GLY A 351 41.53 -5.48 -10.78
C GLY A 351 40.59 -5.77 -9.59
N THR A 352 41.14 -6.33 -8.51
CA THR A 352 40.42 -6.53 -7.25
C THR A 352 40.47 -5.26 -6.41
N VAL A 353 39.35 -4.85 -5.84
CA VAL A 353 39.25 -3.74 -4.90
C VAL A 353 38.75 -4.21 -3.53
N ASN A 354 39.01 -3.40 -2.52
CA ASN A 354 38.39 -3.55 -1.21
C ASN A 354 37.38 -2.40 -1.00
N THR A 355 36.11 -2.74 -0.99
CA THR A 355 35.00 -1.80 -0.85
C THR A 355 34.78 -1.50 0.63
N VAL A 356 34.84 -0.23 0.97
CA VAL A 356 34.68 0.27 2.33
C VAL A 356 33.20 0.55 2.62
N ALA A 357 32.51 1.14 1.66
CA ALA A 357 31.09 1.45 1.77
C ALA A 357 30.46 1.56 0.39
N MET A 358 29.17 1.23 0.32
CA MET A 358 28.33 1.42 -0.86
C MET A 358 26.98 1.98 -0.41
N LEU A 359 26.67 3.18 -0.86
CA LEU A 359 25.52 3.96 -0.38
C LEU A 359 24.71 4.49 -1.57
N PRO A 360 23.37 4.39 -1.55
CA PRO A 360 22.54 5.06 -2.52
C PRO A 360 22.43 6.55 -2.18
N ILE A 361 22.80 7.41 -3.12
CA ILE A 361 22.78 8.87 -2.96
C ILE A 361 22.09 9.49 -4.18
N GLY A 362 20.90 10.05 -3.97
CA GLY A 362 20.09 10.56 -5.08
C GLY A 362 19.70 9.41 -6.02
N ASN A 363 20.11 9.46 -7.29
CA ASN A 363 19.88 8.37 -8.26
C ASN A 363 21.17 7.64 -8.64
N GLU A 364 22.18 7.73 -7.79
CA GLU A 364 23.48 7.13 -8.00
C GLU A 364 23.79 6.15 -6.88
N LEU A 365 24.45 5.04 -7.23
CA LEU A 365 25.13 4.22 -6.24
C LEU A 365 26.54 4.79 -6.10
N VAL A 366 26.91 5.22 -4.90
CA VAL A 366 28.24 5.74 -4.62
C VAL A 366 29.00 4.70 -3.80
N ALA A 367 30.20 4.37 -4.23
CA ALA A 367 31.06 3.44 -3.53
C ALA A 367 32.41 4.07 -3.22
N VAL A 368 32.93 3.69 -2.05
CA VAL A 368 34.26 4.08 -1.58
C VAL A 368 35.15 2.86 -1.60
N TYR A 369 36.23 2.93 -2.35
CA TYR A 369 37.20 1.85 -2.50
C TYR A 369 38.53 2.23 -1.88
N THR A 370 39.24 1.26 -1.33
CA THR A 370 40.69 1.38 -1.13
C THR A 370 41.42 0.64 -2.24
N THR A 371 42.45 1.30 -2.78
CA THR A 371 43.36 0.73 -3.78
C THR A 371 44.58 0.10 -3.11
N ASN A 372 45.39 -0.63 -3.88
CA ASN A 372 46.62 -1.26 -3.36
C ASN A 372 47.65 -0.25 -2.83
N ASP A 373 47.56 1.02 -3.24
CA ASP A 373 48.46 2.10 -2.80
C ASP A 373 47.90 2.84 -1.57
N GLU A 374 46.95 2.24 -0.84
CA GLU A 374 46.22 2.80 0.30
C GLU A 374 45.44 4.10 -0.05
N THR A 375 45.18 4.35 -1.34
CA THR A 375 44.36 5.50 -1.76
C THR A 375 42.88 5.17 -1.74
N PHE A 376 42.09 6.11 -1.21
CA PHE A 376 40.64 5.96 -1.14
C PHE A 376 39.99 6.72 -2.30
N VAL A 377 39.26 5.99 -3.14
CA VAL A 377 38.62 6.54 -4.34
C VAL A 377 37.11 6.49 -4.15
N VAL A 378 36.44 7.58 -4.52
CA VAL A 378 34.97 7.67 -4.57
C VAL A 378 34.55 7.53 -6.03
N GLU A 379 33.80 6.49 -6.33
CA GLU A 379 33.20 6.29 -7.65
C GLU A 379 31.69 6.25 -7.54
N SER A 380 31.00 6.61 -8.62
CA SER A 380 29.56 6.45 -8.74
C SER A 380 29.16 5.69 -9.99
N ILE A 381 27.94 5.17 -9.94
CA ILE A 381 27.23 4.61 -11.07
C ILE A 381 25.82 5.19 -11.09
N SER A 382 25.45 5.79 -12.23
CA SER A 382 24.08 6.30 -12.44
C SER A 382 23.09 5.15 -12.60
N LEU A 383 22.02 5.16 -11.79
CA LEU A 383 20.96 4.16 -11.86
C LEU A 383 19.87 4.51 -12.89
N LYS A 384 19.88 5.74 -13.42
CA LYS A 384 18.92 6.23 -14.43
C LYS A 384 19.30 5.89 -15.88
N THR A 385 20.55 5.53 -16.13
CA THR A 385 21.02 5.32 -17.50
C THR A 385 20.54 3.96 -18.03
N TYR A 386 19.92 3.97 -19.22
CA TYR A 386 19.59 2.77 -19.99
C TYR A 386 20.84 2.28 -20.73
N GLY A 387 21.26 1.03 -20.47
CA GLY A 387 22.44 0.42 -21.12
C GLY A 387 23.51 -0.06 -20.13
N PRO A 388 24.67 -0.54 -20.63
CA PRO A 388 25.78 -0.98 -19.78
C PRO A 388 26.31 0.20 -18.97
N ARG A 389 26.34 0.03 -17.66
CA ARG A 389 26.77 1.06 -16.72
C ARG A 389 28.25 0.85 -16.41
N HIS A 390 28.97 1.95 -16.20
CA HIS A 390 30.36 1.93 -15.77
C HIS A 390 30.52 2.82 -14.54
N TRP A 391 31.48 2.47 -13.70
CA TRP A 391 31.91 3.32 -12.61
C TRP A 391 32.55 4.60 -13.16
N VAL A 392 32.27 5.71 -12.50
CA VAL A 392 32.85 7.03 -12.80
C VAL A 392 33.50 7.54 -11.52
N GLN A 393 34.80 7.76 -11.55
CA GLN A 393 35.52 8.38 -10.45
C GLN A 393 35.05 9.82 -10.25
N ILE A 394 34.50 10.10 -9.06
CA ILE A 394 34.03 11.44 -8.66
C ILE A 394 35.13 12.20 -7.94
N GLY A 395 35.94 11.50 -7.14
CA GLY A 395 37.02 12.11 -6.39
C GLY A 395 37.88 11.12 -5.63
N GLU A 396 38.90 11.66 -4.98
CA GLU A 396 39.81 10.93 -4.11
C GLU A 396 39.70 11.52 -2.70
N LEU A 397 39.67 10.64 -1.70
CA LEU A 397 39.68 11.04 -0.31
C LEU A 397 41.13 11.14 0.17
N ALA A 398 41.40 12.04 1.12
CA ALA A 398 42.77 12.33 1.50
C ALA A 398 43.34 11.18 2.34
N THR A 399 44.49 10.67 1.94
CA THR A 399 45.22 9.62 2.65
C THR A 399 46.17 10.22 3.66
N ARG A 400 46.00 9.87 4.94
CA ARG A 400 46.93 10.24 6.02
C ARG A 400 47.23 9.05 6.93
N SER A 401 47.52 7.86 6.38
CA SER A 401 47.72 6.65 7.20
C SER A 401 46.56 6.46 8.20
N LEU A 402 45.33 6.61 7.69
CA LEU A 402 44.09 6.55 8.47
C LEU A 402 43.29 5.34 8.02
N ASP A 403 42.73 4.61 8.98
CA ASP A 403 41.75 3.56 8.74
C ASP A 403 40.35 4.16 8.68
N VAL A 404 39.46 3.61 7.86
CA VAL A 404 38.06 4.04 7.85
C VAL A 404 37.31 3.37 8.99
N ALA A 405 36.76 4.18 9.90
CA ALA A 405 35.90 3.70 10.98
C ALA A 405 34.46 3.47 10.50
N SER A 406 33.89 4.44 9.76
CA SER A 406 32.54 4.33 9.21
C SER A 406 32.31 5.35 8.10
N VAL A 407 31.33 5.09 7.23
CA VAL A 407 30.95 5.98 6.13
C VAL A 407 29.43 6.09 6.09
N THR A 408 28.93 7.32 5.99
CA THR A 408 27.50 7.62 5.83
C THR A 408 27.31 8.77 4.84
N ASN A 409 26.06 9.15 4.58
CA ASN A 409 25.75 10.31 3.75
C ASN A 409 24.63 11.16 4.33
N ILE A 410 24.70 12.47 4.08
CA ILE A 410 23.64 13.42 4.39
C ILE A 410 23.30 14.20 3.11
N GLY A 411 22.18 13.81 2.51
CA GLY A 411 21.89 14.02 1.09
C GLY A 411 23.12 13.80 0.20
N SER A 412 23.58 14.82 -0.53
CA SER A 412 24.73 14.78 -1.46
C SER A 412 26.13 14.82 -0.82
N LYS A 413 26.23 14.89 0.51
CA LYS A 413 27.52 14.94 1.21
C LYS A 413 27.85 13.57 1.76
N LEU A 414 29.00 13.04 1.37
CA LEU A 414 29.58 11.83 1.93
C LEU A 414 30.35 12.19 3.20
N VAL A 415 30.07 11.52 4.31
CA VAL A 415 30.71 11.75 5.60
C VAL A 415 31.51 10.52 5.97
N VAL A 416 32.82 10.68 6.07
CA VAL A 416 33.79 9.61 6.34
C VAL A 416 34.43 9.84 7.69
N PHE A 417 34.31 8.86 8.57
CA PHE A 417 34.96 8.84 9.88
C PHE A 417 36.28 8.11 9.76
N TRP A 418 37.37 8.82 10.01
CA TRP A 418 38.72 8.29 9.96
C TRP A 418 39.25 8.03 11.36
N ARG A 419 39.92 6.88 11.54
CA ARG A 419 40.66 6.53 12.73
C ARG A 419 42.14 6.58 12.43
N ARG A 420 42.90 7.35 13.22
CA ARG A 420 44.36 7.37 13.09
C ARG A 420 44.98 6.21 13.87
N THR A 421 45.75 5.37 13.19
CA THR A 421 46.46 4.26 13.85
C THR A 421 47.42 4.81 14.92
N GLY A 422 47.22 4.40 16.17
CA GLY A 422 48.08 4.77 17.31
C GLY A 422 47.85 6.14 17.94
N GLN A 423 46.84 6.91 17.50
CA GLN A 423 46.45 8.17 18.14
C GLN A 423 44.98 8.16 18.55
N ARG A 424 44.67 8.84 19.67
CA ARG A 424 43.31 8.97 20.18
C ARG A 424 42.50 10.08 19.49
N CYS A 425 42.41 10.07 18.16
CA CYS A 425 41.69 11.11 17.42
C CYS A 425 40.89 10.50 16.25
N LEU A 426 39.62 10.90 16.14
CA LEU A 426 38.78 10.65 14.97
C LEU A 426 38.72 11.93 14.13
N GLU A 427 39.06 11.82 12.85
CA GLU A 427 38.91 12.92 11.89
C GLU A 427 37.66 12.67 11.04
N ILE A 428 36.81 13.68 10.86
CA ILE A 428 35.66 13.57 9.97
C ILE A 428 35.97 14.31 8.68
N GLN A 429 35.93 13.60 7.56
CA GLN A 429 36.00 14.21 6.24
C GLN A 429 34.61 14.24 5.64
N CYS A 430 34.18 15.41 5.19
CA CYS A 430 32.95 15.60 4.43
C CYS A 430 33.32 15.86 2.97
N PHE A 431 32.90 14.98 2.06
CA PHE A 431 33.11 15.12 0.62
C PHE A 431 31.77 15.46 -0.05
N ASP A 432 31.68 16.65 -0.63
CA ASP A 432 30.50 17.05 -1.40
C ASP A 432 30.56 16.47 -2.82
N LEU A 433 29.62 15.58 -3.14
CA LEU A 433 29.60 14.90 -4.44
C LEU A 433 29.26 15.85 -5.61
N THR A 434 28.55 16.95 -5.34
CA THR A 434 28.15 17.93 -6.36
C THR A 434 29.26 18.91 -6.67
N GLN A 435 29.96 19.40 -5.64
CA GLN A 435 31.06 20.35 -5.80
C GLN A 435 32.41 19.66 -6.01
N ARG A 436 32.49 18.35 -5.71
CA ARG A 436 33.73 17.55 -5.71
C ARG A 436 34.82 18.15 -4.82
N GLN A 437 34.40 18.70 -3.69
CA GLN A 437 35.28 19.32 -2.69
C GLN A 437 35.21 18.56 -1.38
N SER A 438 36.34 18.53 -0.66
CA SER A 438 36.38 17.98 0.69
C SER A 438 36.58 19.08 1.73
N SER A 439 35.87 18.95 2.84
CA SER A 439 36.09 19.70 4.07
C SER A 439 36.45 18.72 5.19
N PHE A 440 37.23 19.18 6.16
CA PHE A 440 37.63 18.38 7.32
C PHE A 440 37.13 19.03 8.60
N LEU A 441 36.61 18.20 9.49
CA LEU A 441 36.27 18.57 10.85
C LEU A 441 37.09 17.67 11.78
N LEU A 442 37.99 18.29 12.54
CA LEU A 442 38.67 17.61 13.63
C LEU A 442 37.71 17.56 14.82
N VAL A 443 37.40 16.36 15.31
CA VAL A 443 36.47 16.20 16.44
C VAL A 443 37.21 15.61 17.62
N ASP A 444 37.62 16.46 18.55
CA ASP A 444 38.23 16.05 19.82
C ASP A 444 37.22 15.42 20.80
N GLN A 445 35.92 15.47 20.47
CA GLN A 445 34.83 15.02 21.35
C GLN A 445 34.41 13.55 21.13
N LEU A 446 34.78 12.94 19.99
CA LEU A 446 34.46 11.55 19.70
C LEU A 446 35.56 10.63 20.24
N ASP A 447 35.18 9.64 21.04
CA ASP A 447 36.11 8.63 21.56
C ASP A 447 36.65 7.72 20.43
N SER A 448 37.90 7.92 20.06
CA SER A 448 38.58 7.20 18.97
C SER A 448 38.88 5.73 19.26
N ASP A 449 38.95 5.35 20.53
CA ASP A 449 39.30 3.99 20.94
C ASP A 449 38.09 3.05 20.81
N THR A 450 36.90 3.60 20.55
CA THR A 450 35.64 2.84 20.41
C THR A 450 35.29 2.57 18.95
N HIS A 451 34.70 1.40 18.68
CA HIS A 451 34.08 1.15 17.37
C HIS A 451 32.88 2.08 17.15
N LEU A 452 32.71 2.52 15.89
CA LEU A 452 31.68 3.48 15.49
C LEU A 452 30.92 2.93 14.29
N VAL A 453 29.60 2.98 14.36
CA VAL A 453 28.71 2.63 13.25
C VAL A 453 27.75 3.79 12.99
N THR A 454 27.21 3.87 11.79
CA THR A 454 26.27 4.93 11.41
C THR A 454 24.95 4.36 10.91
N PHE A 455 23.86 5.05 11.22
CA PHE A 455 22.54 4.77 10.66
C PHE A 455 21.85 6.08 10.25
N LYS A 456 20.72 5.98 9.54
CA LYS A 456 20.00 7.14 9.01
C LYS A 456 18.56 7.20 9.51
N HIS A 457 18.03 8.41 9.59
CA HIS A 457 16.61 8.70 9.83
C HIS A 457 16.21 9.96 9.07
N GLY A 458 15.37 9.80 8.05
CA GLY A 458 15.04 10.88 7.12
C GLY A 458 16.28 11.51 6.47
N ASP A 459 16.36 12.85 6.54
CA ASP A 459 17.49 13.62 6.01
C ASP A 459 18.68 13.73 6.98
N GLU A 460 18.64 13.06 8.12
CA GLU A 460 19.70 13.06 9.14
C GLU A 460 20.46 11.72 9.19
N ALA A 461 21.68 11.78 9.73
CA ALA A 461 22.47 10.60 10.04
C ALA A 461 22.88 10.61 11.50
N PHE A 462 23.12 9.43 12.06
CA PHE A 462 23.53 9.26 13.45
C PHE A 462 24.79 8.41 13.50
N ALA A 463 25.74 8.80 14.34
CA ALA A 463 26.91 8.00 14.68
C ALA A 463 26.73 7.42 16.09
N LEU A 464 26.87 6.10 16.20
CA LEU A 464 26.73 5.37 17.44
C LEU A 464 28.07 4.72 17.78
N GLN A 465 28.59 5.05 18.96
CA GLN A 465 29.82 4.49 19.49
C GLN A 465 29.53 3.26 20.34
N GLU A 466 30.49 2.34 20.41
CA GLU A 466 30.41 1.13 21.22
C GLU A 466 30.22 1.40 22.72
N ASN A 467 30.68 2.56 23.20
CA ASN A 467 30.44 3.03 24.57
C ASN A 467 29.01 3.57 24.81
N GLY A 468 28.13 3.53 23.81
CA GLY A 468 26.74 3.97 23.89
C GLY A 468 26.50 5.43 23.49
N SER A 469 27.55 6.22 23.24
CA SER A 469 27.38 7.63 22.86
C SER A 469 26.75 7.76 21.48
N LEU A 470 25.61 8.45 21.41
CA LEU A 470 24.86 8.73 20.19
C LEU A 470 25.02 10.18 19.77
N TRP A 471 25.48 10.39 18.53
CA TRP A 471 25.73 11.69 17.95
C TRP A 471 24.83 11.90 16.74
N ARG A 472 24.09 13.02 16.72
CA ARG A 472 23.34 13.46 15.55
C ARG A 472 24.27 14.21 14.60
N ILE A 473 24.20 13.84 13.33
CA ILE A 473 24.90 14.47 12.24
C ILE A 473 23.84 15.14 11.35
N SER A 474 23.86 16.48 11.30
CA SER A 474 22.88 17.27 10.54
C SER A 474 23.58 18.21 9.56
N ARG A 475 22.84 18.58 8.50
CA ARG A 475 23.26 19.62 7.57
C ARG A 475 23.19 20.99 8.24
N THR A 476 24.24 21.79 8.08
CA THR A 476 24.23 23.21 8.44
C THR A 476 23.72 24.02 7.25
N GLN A 477 22.95 25.10 7.51
CA GLN A 477 22.42 25.97 6.45
C GLN A 477 23.53 26.74 5.69
N ASP A 478 24.69 26.92 6.33
CA ASP A 478 25.89 27.51 5.74
C ASP A 478 26.84 26.40 5.24
N GLU A 479 26.90 26.21 3.91
CA GLU A 479 27.89 25.39 3.21
C GLU A 479 29.33 25.81 3.62
N PRO A 480 30.30 24.91 3.89
CA PRO A 480 30.35 23.47 3.62
C PRO A 480 30.32 22.54 4.86
N TYR A 481 29.96 23.03 6.05
CA TYR A 481 30.13 22.27 7.29
C TYR A 481 28.97 21.33 7.61
N ILE A 482 29.26 20.25 8.34
CA ILE A 482 28.27 19.41 9.02
C ILE A 482 28.22 19.80 10.50
N SER A 483 27.06 19.68 11.12
CA SER A 483 26.91 19.83 12.57
C SER A 483 26.94 18.45 13.22
N LEU A 484 27.80 18.30 14.23
CA LEU A 484 27.83 17.12 15.10
C LEU A 484 27.32 17.53 16.48
N LYS A 485 26.26 16.88 16.96
CA LYS A 485 25.67 17.14 18.28
C LYS A 485 25.56 15.84 19.07
N HIS A 486 26.13 15.81 20.27
CA HIS A 486 25.88 14.71 21.21
C HIS A 486 24.42 14.76 21.65
N GLU A 487 23.67 13.68 21.43
CA GLU A 487 22.27 13.59 21.86
C GLU A 487 22.17 12.96 23.24
N LEU A 488 22.59 11.70 23.38
CA LEU A 488 22.55 10.97 24.64
C LEU A 488 23.49 9.77 24.61
N CYS A 489 23.73 9.21 25.79
CA CYS A 489 24.41 7.93 25.94
C CYS A 489 23.36 6.83 26.16
N LEU A 490 23.25 5.90 25.21
CA LEU A 490 22.24 4.83 25.20
C LEU A 490 22.54 3.71 26.19
N TRP A 491 23.78 3.55 26.62
CA TRP A 491 24.15 2.57 27.63
C TRP A 491 25.48 2.92 28.27
N SER A 492 25.72 2.40 29.48
CA SER A 492 26.98 2.59 30.20
C SER A 492 27.73 1.28 30.47
N PHE A 493 27.30 0.19 29.81
CA PHE A 493 27.88 -1.15 29.97
C PHE A 493 28.75 -1.52 28.75
N ASN A 494 29.55 -2.58 28.85
CA ASN A 494 30.43 -2.98 27.76
C ASN A 494 29.69 -3.91 26.79
N LEU A 495 29.34 -3.39 25.61
CA LEU A 495 28.63 -4.15 24.57
C LEU A 495 29.49 -5.30 23.99
N GLY A 496 30.81 -5.21 24.10
CA GLY A 496 31.79 -6.21 23.67
C GLY A 496 32.23 -6.09 22.21
N SER A 497 31.30 -5.93 21.26
CA SER A 497 31.61 -5.58 19.86
C SER A 497 30.36 -5.08 19.13
N LEU A 498 30.38 -3.84 18.67
CA LEU A 498 29.33 -3.22 17.87
C LEU A 498 29.48 -3.58 16.38
N ASP A 499 28.57 -4.38 15.84
CA ASP A 499 28.59 -4.86 14.44
C ASP A 499 27.81 -3.95 13.48
N GLY A 500 26.78 -3.28 13.99
CA GLY A 500 25.94 -2.41 13.18
C GLY A 500 24.77 -1.83 13.97
N ALA A 501 24.12 -0.82 13.40
CA ALA A 501 22.87 -0.29 13.91
C ALA A 501 21.96 0.08 12.73
N ILE A 502 20.66 -0.14 12.89
CA ILE A 502 19.67 0.27 11.91
C ILE A 502 18.38 0.67 12.62
N LEU A 503 17.73 1.72 12.16
CA LEU A 503 16.43 2.14 12.65
C LEU A 503 15.35 1.43 11.84
N VAL A 504 14.47 0.70 12.52
CA VAL A 504 13.32 0.03 11.90
C VAL A 504 12.06 0.48 12.61
N ARG A 505 11.22 1.25 11.91
CA ARG A 505 10.05 1.90 12.49
C ARG A 505 10.50 2.82 13.64
N ASP A 506 10.01 2.59 14.84
CA ASP A 506 10.37 3.31 16.06
C ASP A 506 11.40 2.55 16.93
N THR A 507 11.95 1.44 16.45
CA THR A 507 12.92 0.63 17.18
C THR A 507 14.32 0.81 16.61
N LEU A 508 15.26 1.29 17.41
CA LEU A 508 16.68 1.25 17.09
C LEU A 508 17.23 -0.17 17.34
N MET A 509 17.55 -0.88 16.27
CA MET A 509 18.13 -2.22 16.32
C MET A 509 19.65 -2.13 16.33
N VAL A 510 20.29 -2.58 17.41
CA VAL A 510 21.74 -2.58 17.62
C VAL A 510 22.25 -4.01 17.53
N PHE A 511 23.21 -4.26 16.64
CA PHE A 511 23.75 -5.59 16.38
C PHE A 511 25.09 -5.81 17.10
N GLU A 512 25.21 -6.92 17.82
CA GLU A 512 26.40 -7.31 18.58
C GLU A 512 26.88 -8.73 18.24
N THR A 513 28.18 -9.00 18.35
CA THR A 513 28.79 -10.32 18.04
C THR A 513 29.21 -11.14 19.27
N THR A 514 29.25 -10.56 20.47
CA THR A 514 29.78 -11.19 21.70
C THR A 514 28.74 -11.91 22.57
N ARG A 515 29.17 -12.97 23.28
CA ARG A 515 28.34 -13.90 24.08
C ARG A 515 28.31 -13.62 25.60
N ASP A 516 28.56 -12.40 26.05
CA ASP A 516 28.63 -12.17 27.50
C ASP A 516 27.24 -12.14 28.15
N HIS A 517 26.85 -13.27 28.74
CA HIS A 517 25.55 -13.49 29.39
C HIS A 517 25.38 -12.73 30.71
N LYS A 518 26.44 -12.07 31.21
CA LYS A 518 26.45 -11.40 32.52
C LYS A 518 25.68 -10.08 32.58
N GLU A 519 25.29 -9.50 31.44
CA GLU A 519 24.72 -8.13 31.39
C GLU A 519 23.27 -8.05 30.88
N LEU A 520 22.51 -9.16 30.87
CA LEU A 520 21.11 -9.16 30.41
C LEU A 520 20.21 -8.16 31.16
N SER A 521 20.46 -7.93 32.46
CA SER A 521 19.70 -6.95 33.25
C SER A 521 19.95 -5.51 32.80
N ASN A 522 21.20 -5.16 32.44
CA ASN A 522 21.56 -3.81 32.00
C ASN A 522 21.03 -3.52 30.59
N LYS A 523 20.97 -4.56 29.74
CA LYS A 523 20.34 -4.49 28.41
C LYS A 523 18.83 -4.28 28.48
N GLN A 524 18.15 -4.69 29.55
CA GLN A 524 16.73 -4.39 29.77
C GLN A 524 16.51 -2.91 30.08
N SER A 525 17.35 -2.30 30.91
CA SER A 525 17.27 -0.86 31.23
C SER A 525 17.50 0.02 29.98
N ALA A 526 18.36 -0.39 29.06
CA ALA A 526 18.58 0.33 27.81
C ALA A 526 17.40 0.21 26.81
N LYS A 527 16.47 -0.74 26.98
CA LYS A 527 15.25 -0.82 26.14
C LYS A 527 14.29 0.34 26.38
N GLU A 528 14.37 0.99 27.53
CA GLU A 528 13.49 2.10 27.92
C GLU A 528 13.98 3.47 27.43
N LEU A 529 15.09 3.51 26.69
CA LEU A 529 15.65 4.75 26.17
C LEU A 529 15.03 5.09 24.82
N CYS A 530 14.56 6.33 24.72
CA CYS A 530 14.01 6.93 23.52
C CYS A 530 14.79 8.18 23.14
N LEU A 531 14.71 8.53 21.86
CA LEU A 531 15.05 9.86 21.37
C LEU A 531 13.82 10.40 20.68
N ASP A 532 13.23 11.45 21.25
CA ASP A 532 11.99 12.05 20.73
C ASP A 532 12.08 12.28 19.22
N GLN A 533 11.04 11.83 18.51
CA GLN A 533 10.91 11.91 17.05
C GLN A 533 11.88 11.05 16.23
N VAL A 534 12.75 10.26 16.87
CA VAL A 534 13.69 9.35 16.19
C VAL A 534 13.38 7.88 16.50
N PHE A 535 13.39 7.46 17.76
CA PHE A 535 13.03 6.09 18.17
C PHE A 535 12.43 6.06 19.59
N SER A 536 11.53 5.12 19.83
CA SER A 536 10.84 4.89 21.10
C SER A 536 11.54 3.84 21.98
N GLU A 537 12.29 2.92 21.37
CA GLU A 537 12.99 1.85 22.08
C GLU A 537 14.32 1.46 21.38
N VAL A 538 15.24 0.90 22.17
CA VAL A 538 16.49 0.29 21.67
C VAL A 538 16.44 -1.21 21.88
N ARG A 539 16.77 -2.00 20.86
CA ARG A 539 16.86 -3.46 20.95
C ARG A 539 18.22 -3.97 20.52
N PHE A 540 18.87 -4.69 21.43
CA PHE A 540 20.10 -5.42 21.16
C PHE A 540 19.80 -6.77 20.53
N ILE A 541 20.44 -7.04 19.41
CA ILE A 541 20.23 -8.23 18.60
C ILE A 541 21.57 -8.88 18.36
N ARG A 542 21.61 -10.18 18.61
CA ARG A 542 22.81 -10.97 18.36
C ARG A 542 22.95 -11.26 16.87
N SER A 543 24.12 -10.94 16.35
CA SER A 543 24.57 -11.30 15.02
C SER A 543 25.57 -12.46 15.13
N ASP A 544 25.13 -13.68 14.82
CA ASP A 544 26.02 -14.86 14.84
C ASP A 544 27.09 -14.83 13.74
N HIS A 545 26.93 -13.96 12.74
CA HIS A 545 27.78 -13.82 11.57
C HIS A 545 28.01 -12.33 11.31
N ALA A 546 29.20 -11.82 11.62
CA ALA A 546 29.55 -10.41 11.42
C ALA A 546 29.36 -10.03 9.94
N SER A 547 28.66 -8.92 9.68
CA SER A 547 28.36 -8.49 8.32
C SER A 547 29.44 -7.55 7.81
N LYS A 548 30.21 -7.97 6.80
CA LYS A 548 31.15 -7.06 6.10
C LYS A 548 30.42 -6.01 5.25
N THR A 549 29.17 -6.27 4.88
CA THR A 549 28.39 -5.46 3.94
C THR A 549 27.42 -4.51 4.63
N GLY A 550 27.37 -4.53 5.97
CA GLY A 550 26.40 -3.78 6.76
C GLY A 550 25.01 -4.43 6.80
N TYR A 551 24.02 -3.61 7.18
CA TYR A 551 22.62 -4.00 7.33
C TYR A 551 21.76 -3.05 6.49
N ILE A 552 20.83 -3.60 5.72
CA ILE A 552 19.89 -2.82 4.91
C ILE A 552 18.46 -3.08 5.35
N HIS A 553 17.61 -2.06 5.24
CA HIS A 553 16.16 -2.23 5.33
C HIS A 553 15.66 -2.53 3.92
N ALA A 554 15.20 -3.76 3.67
CA ALA A 554 14.79 -4.21 2.36
C ALA A 554 13.48 -4.99 2.41
N VAL A 555 12.71 -4.83 1.34
CA VAL A 555 11.43 -5.52 1.18
C VAL A 555 11.67 -6.84 0.45
N LEU A 556 11.28 -7.96 1.06
CA LEU A 556 11.38 -9.30 0.48
C LEU A 556 10.04 -10.02 0.51
N LYS A 557 9.82 -10.99 -0.38
CA LYS A 557 8.58 -11.79 -0.38
C LYS A 557 8.62 -12.84 0.74
N GLU A 558 7.57 -12.94 1.56
CA GLU A 558 7.45 -13.78 2.78
C GLU A 558 7.51 -15.30 2.50
N LYS A 559 7.40 -15.71 1.23
CA LYS A 559 7.72 -17.07 0.81
C LYS A 559 9.16 -17.12 0.31
N MET A 560 10.11 -17.20 1.25
CA MET A 560 11.47 -17.64 0.96
C MET A 560 11.78 -18.91 1.73
#